data_AF-R5FWM6-F1
#
_entry.id   AF-R5FWM6-F1
#
_cell.length_a   1.000
_cell.length_b   1.000
_cell.length_c   1.000
_cell.angle_alpha   90.00
_cell.angle_beta   90.00
_cell.angle_gamma   90.00
#
_symmetry.space_group_name_H-M   'P 1'
#
loop_
_entity.id
_entity.type
_entity.pdbx_description
1 polymer ?
#
loop_
_entity_poly.entity_id
_entity_poly.type
_entity_poly.pdbx_seq_one_letter_code
_entity_poly.pdbx_strand_id
1 'polypeptide(L)'
;MERKNFTDILIATFFAVLISLVLVVAFGLVAKAADLSDTALKIGVIVIKLLSLTLGLFFGVKRTEKGLLKGLSTAILYSAVCYLTFFFANGKSFSGVTVFDVVVPIVASMALGAFVVNLKGRA
;
A
#
# COMPACT_ATOMS: atom_id res chain seq x y z
N MET A 1 -19.53 -10.05 3.39
CA MET A 1 -18.67 -9.19 4.24
C MET A 1 -19.57 -8.17 4.92
N GLU A 2 -19.45 -7.96 6.23
CA GLU A 2 -20.29 -6.95 6.91
C GLU A 2 -19.90 -5.54 6.47
N ARG A 3 -20.89 -4.64 6.35
CA ARG A 3 -20.71 -3.24 5.91
C ARG A 3 -19.61 -2.51 6.67
N LYS A 4 -19.57 -2.75 7.98
CA LYS A 4 -18.58 -2.23 8.92
C LYS A 4 -17.15 -2.64 8.55
N ASN A 5 -16.92 -3.92 8.24
CA ASN A 5 -15.62 -4.43 7.82
C ASN A 5 -15.17 -3.88 6.47
N PHE A 6 -16.12 -3.62 5.57
CA PHE A 6 -15.84 -2.97 4.29
C PHE A 6 -15.43 -1.49 4.49
N THR A 7 -16.07 -0.76 5.41
CA THR A 7 -15.68 0.61 5.74
C THR A 7 -14.26 0.69 6.29
N ASP A 8 -13.85 -0.24 7.17
CA ASP A 8 -12.46 -0.30 7.67
C ASP A 8 -11.44 -0.42 6.53
N ILE A 9 -11.73 -1.27 5.54
CA ILE A 9 -10.86 -1.48 4.37
C ILE A 9 -10.78 -0.20 3.53
N LEU A 10 -11.91 0.44 3.24
CA LEU A 10 -11.92 1.68 2.46
C LEU A 10 -11.12 2.79 3.14
N ILE A 11 -11.29 2.96 4.45
CA ILE A 11 -10.54 3.96 5.22
C ILE A 11 -9.04 3.60 5.26
N ALA A 12 -8.70 2.33 5.44
CA ALA A 12 -7.32 1.87 5.41
C ALA A 12 -6.66 2.09 4.04
N THR A 13 -7.36 1.78 2.96
CA THR A 13 -6.91 2.05 1.59
C THR A 13 -6.73 3.55 1.38
N PHE A 14 -7.68 4.37 1.83
CA PHE A 14 -7.59 5.83 1.70
C PHE A 14 -6.35 6.40 2.39
N PHE A 15 -6.10 6.01 3.64
CA PHE A 15 -4.87 6.41 4.34
C PHE A 15 -3.62 5.88 3.65
N ALA A 16 -3.60 4.62 3.21
CA ALA A 16 -2.45 4.06 2.50
C ALA A 16 -2.12 4.85 1.22
N VAL A 17 -3.13 5.22 0.42
CA VAL A 17 -2.96 6.01 -0.79
C VAL A 17 -2.42 7.41 -0.48
N LEU A 18 -2.99 8.10 0.51
CA LEU A 18 -2.52 9.43 0.91
C LEU A 18 -1.07 9.41 1.39
N ILE A 19 -0.72 8.44 2.23
CA ILE A 19 0.64 8.27 2.76
C ILE A 19 1.61 7.96 1.62
N SER A 20 1.22 7.07 0.70
CA SER A 20 2.05 6.74 -0.46
C SER A 20 2.26 7.93 -1.38
N LEU A 21 1.24 8.78 -1.60
CA LEU A 21 1.38 9.97 -2.44
C LEU A 21 2.45 10.90 -1.88
N VAL A 22 2.40 11.19 -0.57
CA VAL A 22 3.38 12.05 0.10
C VAL A 22 4.79 11.44 0.03
N LEU A 23 4.92 10.16 0.36
CA LEU A 23 6.21 9.45 0.37
C LEU A 23 6.83 9.33 -1.02
N VAL A 24 6.05 9.01 -2.06
CA VAL A 24 6.56 8.86 -3.42
C VAL A 24 7.06 10.21 -3.96
N VAL A 25 6.34 11.31 -3.68
CA VAL A 25 6.79 12.66 -4.08
C VAL A 25 8.08 13.03 -3.35
N ALA A 26 8.14 12.85 -2.04
CA ALA A 26 9.33 13.13 -1.25
C ALA A 26 10.53 12.27 -1.70
N PHE A 27 10.31 10.98 -1.92
CA PHE A 27 11.32 10.06 -2.41
C PHE A 27 11.82 10.46 -3.80
N GLY A 28 10.94 10.86 -4.72
CA GLY A 28 11.34 11.32 -6.05
C GLY A 28 12.29 12.53 -6.02
N LEU A 29 12.07 13.47 -5.10
CA LEU A 29 12.95 14.64 -4.92
C LEU A 29 14.34 14.23 -4.40
N VAL A 30 14.38 13.40 -3.36
CA VAL A 30 15.64 12.88 -2.79
C VAL A 30 16.36 12.01 -3.81
N ALA A 31 15.61 11.18 -4.53
CA ALA A 31 16.15 10.23 -5.49
C ALA A 31 16.85 10.92 -6.65
N LYS A 32 16.24 12.00 -7.17
CA LYS A 32 16.83 12.85 -8.19
C LYS A 32 18.05 13.61 -7.67
N ALA A 33 18.03 14.07 -6.42
CA ALA A 33 19.14 14.82 -5.84
C ALA A 33 20.38 13.95 -5.58
N ALA A 34 20.19 12.67 -5.25
CA ALA A 34 21.27 11.73 -4.96
C ALA A 34 21.65 10.82 -6.15
N ASP A 35 21.09 11.06 -7.33
CA ASP A 35 21.33 10.29 -8.56
C ASP A 35 21.26 8.77 -8.35
N LEU A 36 20.18 8.33 -7.71
CA LEU A 36 19.98 6.93 -7.37
C LEU A 36 19.81 6.05 -8.61
N SER A 37 20.47 4.88 -8.59
CA SER A 37 20.35 3.89 -9.66
C SER A 37 18.93 3.31 -9.78
N ASP A 38 18.58 2.81 -10.97
CA ASP A 38 17.26 2.19 -11.23
C ASP A 38 16.90 1.09 -10.23
N THR A 39 17.88 0.29 -9.81
CA THR A 39 17.67 -0.76 -8.81
C THR A 39 17.29 -0.15 -7.46
N ALA A 40 17.97 0.91 -7.04
CA ALA A 40 17.67 1.58 -5.78
C ALA A 40 16.31 2.30 -5.83
N LEU A 41 15.93 2.87 -6.97
CA LEU A 41 14.59 3.43 -7.20
C LEU A 41 13.50 2.38 -7.00
N LYS A 42 13.65 1.19 -7.63
CA LYS A 42 12.69 0.09 -7.50
C LYS A 42 12.54 -0.38 -6.06
N ILE A 43 13.66 -0.59 -5.36
CA ILE A 43 13.66 -1.00 -3.95
C ILE A 43 12.95 0.06 -3.09
N GLY A 44 13.27 1.35 -3.29
CA GLY A 44 12.64 2.44 -2.56
C GLY A 44 11.11 2.49 -2.73
N VAL A 45 10.62 2.29 -3.96
CA VAL A 45 9.18 2.24 -4.24
C VAL A 45 8.50 1.07 -3.52
N ILE A 46 9.13 -0.10 -3.46
CA ILE A 46 8.58 -1.25 -2.72
C ILE A 46 8.51 -0.93 -1.22
N VAL A 47 9.57 -0.35 -0.64
CA VAL A 47 9.59 0.06 0.77
C VAL A 47 8.48 1.06 1.07
N ILE A 48 8.29 2.07 0.21
CA ILE A 48 7.22 3.06 0.36
C ILE A 48 5.84 2.40 0.34
N LYS A 49 5.58 1.48 -0.60
CA LYS A 49 4.31 0.74 -0.65
C LYS A 49 4.05 -0.03 0.65
N LEU A 50 5.06 -0.72 1.18
CA LEU A 50 4.94 -1.48 2.43
C LEU A 50 4.68 -0.58 3.64
N LEU A 51 5.40 0.53 3.76
CA LEU A 51 5.17 1.51 4.83
C LEU A 51 3.78 2.11 4.74
N SER A 52 3.35 2.48 3.53
CA SER A 52 2.04 3.06 3.28
C SER A 52 0.90 2.10 3.63
N LEU A 53 1.02 0.83 3.23
CA LEU A 53 0.04 -0.21 3.56
C LEU A 53 0.02 -0.51 5.07
N THR A 54 1.19 -0.55 5.71
CA THR A 54 1.28 -0.77 7.17
C THR A 54 0.59 0.35 7.94
N LEU A 55 0.94 1.61 7.64
CA LEU A 55 0.35 2.77 8.31
C LEU A 55 -1.13 2.93 7.96
N GLY A 56 -1.51 2.69 6.70
CA GLY A 56 -2.91 2.73 6.28
C GLY A 56 -3.76 1.69 7.01
N LEU A 57 -3.29 0.45 7.13
CA LEU A 57 -3.94 -0.59 7.93
C LEU A 57 -4.00 -0.19 9.41
N PHE A 58 -2.90 0.33 9.96
CA PHE A 58 -2.82 0.74 11.36
C PHE A 58 -3.80 1.87 11.70
N PHE A 59 -3.95 2.88 10.85
CA PHE A 59 -4.88 3.99 11.12
C PHE A 59 -6.32 3.70 10.69
N GLY A 60 -6.52 2.93 9.62
CA GLY A 60 -7.84 2.68 9.05
C GLY A 60 -8.61 1.51 9.68
N VAL A 61 -7.92 0.46 10.12
CA VAL A 61 -8.60 -0.71 10.72
C VAL A 61 -8.99 -0.40 12.15
N LYS A 62 -10.30 -0.40 12.43
CA LYS A 62 -10.85 -0.19 13.78
C LYS A 62 -11.25 -1.49 14.45
N ARG A 63 -11.73 -2.47 13.69
CA ARG A 63 -12.21 -3.75 14.24
C ARG A 63 -11.14 -4.82 14.13
N THR A 64 -10.91 -5.52 15.24
CA THR A 64 -9.82 -6.50 15.42
C THR A 64 -10.20 -7.90 14.95
N GLU A 65 -10.89 -7.97 13.81
CA GLU A 65 -11.31 -9.24 13.20
C GLU A 65 -10.84 -9.32 11.75
N LYS A 66 -10.67 -10.56 11.26
CA LYS A 66 -10.35 -10.87 9.84
C LYS A 66 -9.15 -10.11 9.30
N GLY A 67 -8.11 -9.91 10.13
CA GLY A 67 -6.94 -9.09 9.77
C GLY A 67 -6.25 -9.50 8.47
N LEU A 68 -6.15 -10.80 8.22
CA LEU A 68 -5.57 -11.33 6.98
C LEU A 68 -6.38 -10.93 5.73
N LEU A 69 -7.71 -11.02 5.82
CA LEU A 69 -8.62 -10.60 4.74
C LEU A 69 -8.60 -9.07 4.57
N LYS A 70 -8.57 -8.30 5.66
CA LYS A 70 -8.46 -6.84 5.61
C LYS A 70 -7.15 -6.41 4.96
N GLY A 71 -6.04 -7.04 5.32
CA GLY A 71 -4.73 -6.83 4.70
C GLY A 71 -4.75 -7.09 3.20
N LEU A 72 -5.27 -8.26 2.79
CA LEU A 72 -5.42 -8.64 1.39
C LEU A 72 -6.27 -7.62 0.60
N SER A 73 -7.49 -7.36 1.07
CA SER A 73 -8.42 -6.46 0.37
C SER A 73 -7.91 -5.03 0.29
N THR A 74 -7.27 -4.54 1.37
CA THR A 74 -6.67 -3.20 1.38
C THR A 74 -5.54 -3.10 0.36
N ALA A 75 -4.66 -4.11 0.30
CA ALA A 75 -3.55 -4.12 -0.63
C ALA A 75 -3.99 -4.23 -2.09
N ILE A 76 -5.02 -5.04 -2.38
CA ILE A 76 -5.61 -5.13 -3.72
C ILE A 76 -6.21 -3.78 -4.13
N LEU A 77 -7.02 -3.16 -3.28
CA LEU A 77 -7.66 -1.87 -3.60
C LEU A 77 -6.62 -0.76 -3.73
N TYR A 78 -5.66 -0.69 -2.83
CA TYR A 78 -4.53 0.25 -2.89
C TYR A 78 -3.77 0.09 -4.22
N SER A 79 -3.42 -1.15 -4.57
CA SER A 79 -2.69 -1.45 -5.79
C SER A 79 -3.51 -1.05 -7.02
N ALA A 80 -4.81 -1.37 -7.05
CA ALA A 80 -5.70 -0.98 -8.14
C ALA A 80 -5.74 0.55 -8.31
N VAL A 81 -5.86 1.31 -7.21
CA VAL A 81 -5.83 2.78 -7.26
C VAL A 81 -4.49 3.29 -7.81
N CYS A 82 -3.36 2.83 -7.26
CA CYS A 82 -2.04 3.25 -7.73
C CYS A 82 -1.82 2.93 -9.20
N TYR A 83 -2.18 1.73 -9.65
CA TYR A 83 -2.01 1.32 -11.05
C TYR A 83 -2.93 2.09 -11.99
N LEU A 84 -4.16 2.41 -11.57
CA LEU A 84 -5.01 3.31 -12.34
C LEU A 84 -4.36 4.68 -12.47
N THR A 85 -3.79 5.24 -11.40
CA THR A 85 -3.06 6.51 -11.47
C THR A 85 -1.88 6.44 -12.45
N PHE A 86 -1.07 5.38 -12.39
CA PHE A 86 0.05 5.18 -13.33
C PHE A 86 -0.41 5.00 -14.78
N PHE A 87 -1.50 4.27 -14.99
CA PHE A 87 -2.09 4.04 -16.30
C PHE A 87 -2.55 5.35 -16.93
N PHE A 88 -3.25 6.21 -16.18
CA PHE A 88 -3.64 7.53 -16.66
C PHE A 88 -2.43 8.44 -16.88
N ALA A 89 -1.41 8.36 -16.04
CA ALA A 89 -0.19 9.17 -16.16
C ALA A 89 0.69 8.77 -17.37
N ASN A 90 0.75 7.49 -17.72
CA ASN A 90 1.60 6.96 -18.81
C ASN A 90 0.83 6.73 -20.12
N GLY A 91 -0.25 7.48 -20.37
CA GLY A 91 -0.97 7.42 -21.64
C GLY A 91 -1.65 6.06 -21.91
N LYS A 92 -2.21 5.44 -20.87
CA LYS A 92 -2.92 4.14 -20.93
C LYS A 92 -2.01 2.93 -21.17
N SER A 93 -0.78 2.97 -20.65
CA SER A 93 0.15 1.86 -20.67
C SER A 93 0.53 1.39 -19.27
N PHE A 94 0.62 0.08 -19.08
CA PHE A 94 1.17 -0.55 -17.86
C PHE A 94 2.66 -0.84 -17.97
N SER A 95 3.35 -0.27 -18.98
CA SER A 95 4.78 -0.45 -19.16
C SER A 95 5.54 -0.03 -17.90
N GLY A 96 6.43 -0.90 -17.41
CA GLY A 96 7.23 -0.67 -16.21
C GLY A 96 6.66 -1.25 -14.90
N VAL A 97 5.44 -1.78 -14.89
CA VAL A 97 4.91 -2.53 -13.73
C VAL A 97 5.34 -3.99 -13.81
N THR A 98 6.11 -4.46 -12.83
CA THR A 98 6.48 -5.87 -12.74
C THR A 98 5.49 -6.65 -11.87
N VAL A 99 5.44 -7.97 -12.06
CA VAL A 99 4.67 -8.88 -11.19
C VAL A 99 5.13 -8.75 -9.72
N PHE A 100 6.44 -8.56 -9.49
CA PHE A 100 7.00 -8.37 -8.15
C PHE A 100 6.45 -7.10 -7.46
N ASP A 101 6.25 -6.03 -8.22
CA ASP A 101 5.69 -4.76 -7.69
C ASP A 101 4.25 -4.88 -7.19
N VAL A 102 3.55 -5.94 -7.60
CA VAL A 102 2.16 -6.25 -7.23
C VAL A 102 2.12 -7.31 -6.14
N VAL A 103 2.80 -8.43 -6.35
CA VAL A 103 2.68 -9.62 -5.50
C VAL A 103 3.33 -9.39 -4.14
N VAL A 104 4.50 -8.77 -4.09
CA VAL A 104 5.23 -8.56 -2.83
C VAL A 104 4.44 -7.69 -1.86
N PRO A 105 3.90 -6.51 -2.25
CA PRO A 105 3.07 -5.71 -1.36
C PRO A 105 1.80 -6.43 -0.89
N ILE A 106 1.16 -7.22 -1.75
CA ILE A 106 -0.05 -7.96 -1.40
C ILE A 106 0.24 -9.01 -0.34
N VAL A 107 1.21 -9.90 -0.59
CA VAL A 107 1.55 -10.99 0.33
C VAL A 107 2.04 -10.43 1.66
N ALA A 108 2.90 -9.40 1.64
CA ALA A 108 3.36 -8.74 2.86
C ALA A 108 2.20 -8.12 3.64
N SER A 109 1.25 -7.48 2.96
CA SER A 109 0.11 -6.83 3.60
C SER A 109 -0.88 -7.80 4.24
N MET A 110 -0.96 -9.04 3.75
CA MET A 110 -1.74 -10.09 4.42
C MET A 110 -1.19 -10.36 5.83
N ALA A 111 0.12 -10.53 5.94
CA ALA A 111 0.80 -10.73 7.23
C ALA A 111 0.68 -9.48 8.12
N LEU A 112 0.89 -8.30 7.56
CA LEU A 112 0.77 -7.02 8.28
C LEU A 112 -0.65 -6.77 8.78
N GLY A 113 -1.68 -7.08 7.97
CA GLY A 113 -3.07 -6.94 8.36
C GLY A 113 -3.43 -7.86 9.54
N ALA A 114 -2.93 -9.10 9.55
CA ALA A 114 -3.06 -9.99 10.69
C ALA A 114 -2.33 -9.44 11.92
N PHE A 115 -1.10 -8.95 11.75
CA PHE A 115 -0.29 -8.38 12.83
C PHE A 115 -0.94 -7.15 13.48
N VAL A 116 -1.38 -6.18 12.68
CA VAL A 116 -2.04 -4.94 13.13
C VAL A 116 -3.31 -5.24 13.92
N VAL A 117 -4.13 -6.16 13.43
CA VAL A 117 -5.37 -6.57 14.13
C VAL A 117 -5.06 -7.22 15.48
N ASN A 118 -4.05 -8.07 15.56
CA ASN A 118 -3.63 -8.70 16.81
C ASN A 118 -3.04 -7.69 17.80
N LEU A 119 -2.25 -6.72 17.33
CA LEU A 119 -1.72 -5.64 18.15
C LEU A 119 -2.85 -4.81 18.78
N LYS A 120 -3.83 -4.39 17.97
CA LYS A 120 -4.97 -3.60 18.45
C LYS A 120 -5.94 -4.39 19.32
N GLY A 121 -6.01 -5.71 19.18
CA GLY A 121 -6.83 -6.55 20.05
C GLY A 121 -6.23 -6.76 21.45
N ARG A 122 -4.95 -6.41 21.64
CA ARG A 122 -4.23 -6.50 22.91
C ARG A 122 -4.06 -5.15 23.62
N ALA A 123 -4.32 -4.05 22.92
CA ALA A 123 -4.26 -2.67 23.44
C ALA A 123 -5.63 -2.24 23.94
#